data_AF-A0A930NZ40-F1
#
_entry.id   AF-A0A930NZ40-F1
#
_cell.length_a   1.000
_cell.length_b   1.000
_cell.length_c   1.000
_cell.angle_alpha   90.00
_cell.angle_beta   90.00
_cell.angle_gamma   90.00
#
_symmetry.space_group_name_H-M   'P 1'
#
loop_
_entity.id
_entity.type
_entity.pdbx_description
1 polymer ?
#
loop_
_entity_poly.entity_id
_entity_poly.type
_entity_poly.pdbx_seq_one_letter_code
_entity_poly.pdbx_strand_id
1 'polypeptide(L)' 'MKERNIKILEYQGNGGLPKGKNLFYLCLNCHTIIPSMKSGSCHCGNILIDADEGRGGFKDISQTLVLELE' A
#
# COMPACT_ATOMS: atom_id res chain seq x y z
N MET A 1 11.00 20.04 -14.51
CA MET A 1 10.32 19.12 -13.57
C MET A 1 11.01 17.77 -13.67
N LYS A 2 11.27 17.08 -12.56
CA LYS A 2 11.68 15.67 -12.63
C LYS A 2 10.41 14.85 -12.84
N GLU A 3 10.28 14.23 -13.99
CA GLU A 3 9.27 13.21 -14.22
C GLU A 3 9.61 11.98 -13.37
N ARG A 4 8.58 11.33 -12.83
CA ARG A 4 8.70 10.08 -12.09
C ARG A 4 7.67 9.11 -12.65
N ASN A 5 8.07 7.86 -12.83
CA ASN A 5 7.15 6.83 -13.29
C ASN A 5 6.44 6.21 -12.09
N ILE A 6 5.18 5.85 -12.28
CA ILE A 6 4.40 5.07 -11.31
C ILE A 6 4.13 3.72 -11.94
N LYS A 7 4.63 2.66 -11.30
CA LYS A 7 4.36 1.29 -11.69
C LYS A 7 3.33 0.69 -10.74
N ILE A 8 2.33 0.01 -11.30
CA ILE A 8 1.36 -0.76 -10.52
C ILE A 8 1.91 -2.19 -10.40
N LEU A 9 2.07 -2.67 -9.16
CA LEU A 9 2.52 -4.03 -8.90
C LEU A 9 1.30 -4.93 -8.67
N GLU A 10 1.33 -6.10 -9.30
CA GLU A 10 0.37 -7.16 -8.99
C GLU A 10 0.69 -7.74 -7.62
N TYR A 11 -0.31 -7.74 -6.74
CA TYR A 11 -0.24 -8.40 -5.45
C TYR A 11 -1.42 -9.35 -5.29
N GLN A 12 -1.15 -10.63 -5.12
CA GLN A 12 -2.16 -11.70 -5.04
C GLN A 12 -2.41 -12.18 -3.61
N GLY A 13 -1.93 -11.47 -2.58
CA GLY A 13 -2.14 -11.83 -1.17
C GLY A 13 -1.17 -12.87 -0.59
N ASN A 14 -0.24 -13.38 -1.40
CA ASN A 14 0.74 -14.38 -0.97
C ASN A 14 2.05 -13.71 -0.54
N GLY A 15 2.70 -14.23 0.51
CA GLY A 15 4.07 -13.82 0.89
C GLY A 15 4.19 -12.56 1.75
N GLY A 16 3.13 -12.17 2.48
CA GLY A 16 3.12 -10.94 3.28
C GLY A 16 2.95 -9.69 2.42
N LEU A 17 2.85 -8.51 3.03
CA LEU A 17 2.63 -7.26 2.30
C LEU A 17 3.92 -6.75 1.61
N PRO A 18 3.87 -6.31 0.33
CA PRO A 18 5.04 -5.77 -0.36
C PRO A 18 5.55 -4.47 0.27
N LYS A 19 6.75 -4.50 0.86
CA LYS A 19 7.34 -3.36 1.58
C LYS A 19 8.57 -2.78 0.89
N GLY A 20 8.69 -1.46 0.84
CA GLY A 20 9.82 -0.78 0.21
C GLY A 20 9.75 0.74 0.32
N LYS A 21 10.90 1.42 0.25
CA LYS A 21 11.00 2.88 0.41
C LYS A 21 10.17 3.67 -0.62
N ASN A 22 9.99 3.09 -1.80
CA ASN A 22 9.23 3.66 -2.90
C ASN A 22 7.88 2.96 -3.12
N LEU A 23 7.47 2.08 -2.19
CA LEU A 23 6.21 1.36 -2.28
C LEU A 23 5.12 2.01 -1.45
N PHE A 24 3.96 2.14 -2.05
CA PHE A 24 2.76 2.74 -1.48
C PHE A 24 1.56 1.86 -1.75
N TYR A 25 0.56 1.92 -0.87
CA TYR A 25 -0.73 1.28 -1.09
C TYR A 25 -1.78 2.36 -1.31
N LEU A 26 -2.54 2.25 -2.39
CA LEU A 26 -3.69 3.10 -2.68
C LEU A 26 -4.97 2.32 -2.40
N CYS A 27 -5.80 2.84 -1.51
CA CYS A 27 -7.14 2.31 -1.30
C CYS A 27 -8.08 2.84 -2.38
N LEU A 28 -8.73 1.96 -3.15
CA LEU A 28 -9.69 2.35 -4.17
C LEU A 28 -11.04 2.79 -3.60
N ASN A 29 -11.37 2.39 -2.36
CA ASN A 29 -12.62 2.81 -1.71
C ASN A 29 -12.61 4.27 -1.26
N CYS A 30 -11.51 4.74 -0.67
CA CYS A 30 -11.42 6.09 -0.10
C CYS A 30 -10.26 6.93 -0.65
N HIS A 31 -9.59 6.45 -1.69
CA HIS A 31 -8.48 7.12 -2.40
C HIS A 31 -7.32 7.56 -1.52
N THR A 32 -7.16 6.96 -0.33
CA THR A 32 -6.05 7.25 0.57
C THR A 32 -4.81 6.48 0.14
N ILE A 33 -3.67 7.17 0.08
CA ILE A 33 -2.34 6.59 -0.19
C ILE A 33 -1.59 6.44 1.14
N ILE A 34 -1.03 5.25 1.38
CA ILE A 34 -0.25 4.94 2.58
C ILE A 34 1.13 4.44 2.17
N PRO A 35 2.23 4.98 2.72
CA PRO A 35 3.57 4.43 2.50
C PRO A 35 3.70 3.03 3.11
N SER A 36 4.22 2.06 2.36
CA SER A 36 4.30 0.65 2.79
C SER A 36 5.14 0.40 4.05
N MET A 37 6.05 1.32 4.37
CA MET A 37 6.99 1.22 5.50
C MET A 37 6.59 2.10 6.70
N LYS A 38 5.41 2.74 6.69
CA LYS A 38 4.96 3.58 7.80
C LYS A 38 3.66 3.05 8.38
N SER A 39 3.59 3.02 9.71
CA SER A 39 2.35 2.74 10.43
C SER A 39 1.26 3.73 9.99
N GLY A 40 0.05 3.22 9.75
CA GLY A 40 -1.05 4.03 9.25
C GLY A 40 -2.22 3.19 8.76
N SER A 41 -3.37 3.85 8.62
CA SER A 41 -4.58 3.24 8.08
C SER A 41 -5.28 4.20 7.13
N CYS A 42 -6.07 3.64 6.21
CA CYS A 42 -6.92 4.44 5.35
C CYS A 42 -8.21 4.78 6.08
N HIS A 43 -8.92 5.83 5.65
CA HIS A 43 -10.12 6.31 6.34
C HIS A 43 -11.24 5.25 6.45
N CYS A 44 -11.39 4.39 5.44
CA CYS A 44 -12.41 3.33 5.44
C CYS A 44 -11.96 2.03 6.15
N GLY A 45 -10.74 1.99 6.67
CA GLY A 45 -10.19 0.81 7.35
C GLY A 45 -9.85 -0.37 6.44
N ASN A 46 -9.88 -0.21 5.11
CA ASN A 46 -9.48 -1.27 4.18
C ASN A 46 -7.99 -1.63 4.30
N ILE A 47 -7.14 -0.63 4.48
CA ILE A 47 -5.69 -0.78 4.62
C ILE A 47 -5.31 -0.43 6.06
N LEU A 48 -4.55 -1.33 6.69
CA LEU A 48 -3.93 -1.13 8.00
C LEU A 48 -2.49 -1.60 7.93
N ILE A 49 -1.55 -0.75 8.34
CA ILE A 49 -0.13 -1.06 8.52
C ILE A 49 0.24 -0.70 9.95
N ASP A 50 0.88 -1.65 10.63
CA ASP A 50 1.58 -1.46 11.90
C ASP A 50 3.04 -1.84 11.64
N ALA A 51 3.84 -0.85 11.24
CA ALA A 51 5.22 -1.07 10.81
C ALA A 51 6.14 -1.42 11.99
N ASP A 52 5.82 -0.91 13.18
CA ASP A 52 6.58 -1.13 14.41
C ASP A 52 6.50 -2.60 14.83
N GLU A 53 5.32 -3.20 14.66
CA GLU A 53 5.06 -4.60 14.98
C GLU A 53 5.19 -5.54 13.77
N GLY A 54 5.59 -5.02 12.61
CA GLY A 54 5.71 -5.79 11.36
C GLY A 54 4.39 -6.41 10.87
N ARG A 55 3.25 -5.81 11.24
CA ARG A 55 1.90 -6.28 10.95
C ARG A 55 1.22 -5.40 9.91
N GLY A 56 0.26 -5.96 9.22
CA GLY A 56 -0.59 -5.20 8.30
C GLY A 56 -1.41 -6.12 7.43
N GLY A 57 -2.44 -5.55 6.80
CA GLY A 57 -3.28 -6.29 5.88
C GLY A 57 -4.22 -5.40 5.09
N PHE A 58 -4.82 -6.03 4.08
CA PHE A 58 -5.93 -5.48 3.32
C PHE A 58 -7.19 -6.26 3.70
N LYS A 59 -8.26 -5.54 4.11
CA LYS A 59 -9.56 -6.17 4.37
C LYS A 59 -10.17 -6.72 3.08
N ASP A 60 -10.07 -5.96 2.00
CA ASP A 60 -10.38 -6.36 0.63
C ASP A 60 -9.22 -5.96 -0.29
N ILE A 61 -8.51 -6.97 -0.80
CA ILE A 61 -7.38 -6.81 -1.71
C ILE A 61 -7.80 -6.24 -3.07
N SER A 62 -9.01 -6.52 -3.53
CA SER A 62 -9.52 -5.99 -4.81
C SER A 62 -9.70 -4.46 -4.77
N GLN A 63 -9.79 -3.89 -3.57
CA GLN A 63 -9.90 -2.46 -3.32
C GLN A 63 -8.56 -1.81 -2.95
N THR A 64 -7.44 -2.45 -3.34
CA THR A 64 -6.09 -1.95 -3.08
C THR A 64 -5.21 -2.09 -4.31
N LEU A 65 -4.47 -1.02 -4.64
CA LEU A 65 -3.36 -1.06 -5.60
C LEU A 65 -2.03 -0.89 -4.86
N VAL A 66 -1.03 -1.67 -5.25
CA VAL A 66 0.36 -1.49 -4.83
C VAL A 66 1.06 -0.65 -5.90
N LEU A 67 1.63 0.48 -5.49
CA LEU A 67 2.27 1.46 -6.36
C LEU A 67 3.76 1.54 -6.04
N GLU A 68 4.59 1.57 -7.07
CA GLU A 68 6.04 1.78 -6.98
C GLU A 68 6.41 3.08 -7.71
N LEU A 69 7.16 3.95 -7.04
CA LEU A 69 7.74 5.16 -7.64
C LEU A 69 9.18 4.90 -8.12
N GLU A 70 9.43 5.16 -9.40
CA GLU A 70 10.77 5.10 -10.03
C GLU A 70 11.39 6.49 -10.19
#